data_AF-A0A316V7B2-F1
#
_entry.id   AF-A0A316V7B2-F1
#
_cell.length_a   1.000
_cell.length_b   1.000
_cell.length_c   1.000
_cell.angle_alpha   90.00
_cell.angle_beta   90.00
_cell.angle_gamma   90.00
#
_symmetry.space_group_name_H-M   'P 1'
#
loop_
_entity.id
_entity.type
_entity.pdbx_description
1 polymer ?
#
loop_
_entity_poly.entity_id
_entity_poly.type
_entity_poly.pdbx_seq_one_letter_code
_entity_poly.pdbx_strand_id
1 'polypeptide(L)'
;MYWFLAFSALEVIACALLLSLTKADHYAHSRLCKRGEETDNSQAQTAAPSKVLFDLNSSPPISPVENIAEPTMNLNEAAAVTSPAKKGRNGRKRFLSGEERRKYDSDYYRNRAKSFTKEGIEKAKATLKGSELNIFLARAKRYRSTKNRIESKYRKERSNRFKAGTQTLNDEHKRHMARQRTQEARKNRARMASDQ
;
A
#
# COMPACT_ATOMS: atom_id res chain seq x y z
N MET A 1 26.86 58.79 15.36
CA MET A 1 27.33 57.69 14.49
C MET A 1 27.71 56.41 15.26
N TYR A 2 27.07 56.06 16.38
CA TYR A 2 27.35 54.82 17.14
C TYR A 2 26.23 53.76 17.10
N TRP A 3 25.12 54.06 16.43
CA TRP A 3 23.94 53.19 16.45
C TRP A 3 24.00 52.04 15.42
N PHE A 4 24.84 52.14 14.39
CA PHE A 4 24.96 51.08 13.38
C PHE A 4 25.87 49.92 13.81
N LEU A 5 26.77 50.11 14.79
CA LEU A 5 27.68 49.05 15.25
C LEU A 5 27.05 48.12 16.29
N ALA A 6 25.98 48.54 16.97
CA ALA A 6 25.31 47.71 17.97
C ALA A 6 24.40 46.63 17.35
N PHE A 7 23.93 46.84 16.12
CA PHE A 7 22.97 45.93 15.48
C PHE A 7 23.64 44.64 14.98
N SER A 8 24.90 44.70 14.54
CA SER A 8 25.60 43.52 14.00
C SER A 8 25.99 42.50 15.09
N ALA A 9 26.30 42.96 16.30
CA ALA A 9 26.72 42.08 17.39
C ALA A 9 25.56 41.19 17.89
N LEU A 10 24.33 41.72 17.92
CA LEU A 10 23.14 40.97 18.35
C LEU A 10 22.76 39.86 17.36
N GLU A 11 22.92 40.08 16.06
CA GLU A 11 22.62 39.07 15.03
C GLU A 11 23.58 37.88 15.09
N VAL A 12 24.87 38.14 15.36
CA VAL A 12 25.88 37.06 15.47
C VAL A 12 25.61 36.20 16.72
N ILE A 13 25.22 36.82 17.84
CA ILE A 13 24.88 36.11 19.08
C ILE A 13 23.62 35.25 18.90
N ALA A 14 22.59 35.77 18.23
CA ALA A 14 21.36 35.02 17.96
C ALA A 14 21.60 33.80 17.05
N CYS A 15 22.44 33.95 16.01
CA CYS A 15 22.82 32.84 15.13
C CYS A 15 23.64 31.77 15.87
N ALA A 16 24.55 32.16 16.77
CA ALA A 16 25.33 31.22 17.57
C ALA A 16 24.44 30.40 18.54
N LEU A 17 23.46 31.05 19.18
CA LEU A 17 22.50 30.37 20.06
C LEU A 17 21.63 29.36 19.31
N LEU A 18 21.11 29.72 18.13
CA LEU A 18 20.31 28.81 17.31
C LEU A 18 21.10 27.58 16.84
N LEU A 19 22.39 27.75 16.50
CA LEU A 19 23.26 26.63 16.14
C LEU A 19 23.55 25.72 17.34
N SER A 20 23.70 26.26 18.54
CA SER A 20 23.93 25.47 19.76
C SER A 20 22.70 24.64 20.17
N LEU A 21 21.48 25.13 19.94
CA LEU A 21 20.22 24.43 20.22
C LEU A 21 20.00 23.19 19.33
N THR A 22 20.61 23.13 18.15
CA THR A 22 20.48 21.97 17.23
C THR A 22 21.46 20.83 17.53
N LYS A 23 22.38 21.01 18.48
CA LYS A 23 23.35 19.98 18.88
C LYS A 23 22.96 19.22 20.15
N ALA A 24 21.83 19.53 20.76
CA ALA A 24 21.33 18.79 21.91
C ALA A 24 20.58 17.51 21.44
N ASP A 25 21.11 16.38 21.88
CA ASP A 25 20.47 15.07 22.01
C ASP A 25 20.39 14.14 20.78
N HIS A 26 21.56 13.73 20.29
CA HIS A 26 21.74 12.38 19.73
C HIS A 26 22.07 11.33 20.82
N TYR A 27 21.46 11.44 22.01
CA TYR A 27 21.69 10.53 23.11
C TYR A 27 20.69 9.35 23.09
N ALA A 28 21.22 8.17 22.79
CA ALA A 28 20.78 6.85 23.27
C ALA A 28 19.37 6.32 22.87
N HIS A 29 19.25 5.81 21.63
CA HIS A 29 18.29 4.73 21.30
C HIS A 29 18.98 3.41 20.95
N SER A 30 20.04 3.06 21.68
CA SER A 30 20.83 1.84 21.47
C SER A 30 20.89 0.93 22.70
N ARG A 31 19.78 0.72 23.42
CA ARG A 31 19.67 -0.36 24.42
C ARG A 31 18.23 -0.86 24.51
N LEU A 32 17.89 -1.88 23.71
CA LEU A 32 16.86 -2.90 24.01
C LEU A 32 16.91 -3.99 22.92
N CYS A 33 18.08 -4.59 22.76
CA CYS A 33 18.24 -5.88 22.11
C CYS A 33 19.13 -6.72 23.04
N LYS A 34 18.54 -7.35 24.06
CA LYS A 34 19.08 -8.57 24.68
C LYS A 34 17.96 -9.38 25.32
N ARG A 35 18.00 -10.68 25.02
CA ARG A 35 17.67 -11.83 25.86
C ARG A 35 16.29 -12.48 25.72
N GLY A 36 16.34 -13.80 25.60
CA GLY A 36 15.29 -14.75 25.23
C GLY A 36 15.92 -15.77 24.27
N GLU A 37 17.00 -16.44 24.70
CA GLU A 37 16.97 -17.80 25.29
C GLU A 37 16.39 -18.80 24.28
N GLU A 38 17.24 -19.41 23.45
CA GLU A 38 17.82 -20.73 23.71
C GLU A 38 16.78 -21.75 24.15
N THR A 39 16.15 -22.40 23.17
CA THR A 39 15.72 -23.78 23.30
C THR A 39 16.48 -24.59 22.26
N ASP A 40 17.56 -25.21 22.73
CA ASP A 40 18.15 -26.38 22.08
C ASP A 40 17.07 -27.45 21.95
N ASN A 41 16.75 -27.83 20.73
CA ASN A 41 16.14 -29.12 20.46
C ASN A 41 16.94 -29.79 19.34
N SER A 42 18.02 -30.42 19.77
CA SER A 42 18.73 -31.44 19.02
C SER A 42 17.79 -32.63 18.82
N GLN A 43 17.24 -32.77 17.61
CA GLN A 43 16.89 -34.09 17.10
C GLN A 43 17.10 -34.13 15.59
N ALA A 44 18.32 -34.50 15.23
CA ALA A 44 18.63 -35.01 13.91
C ALA A 44 17.87 -36.33 13.73
N GLN A 45 16.86 -36.33 12.86
CA GLN A 45 16.44 -37.52 12.15
C GLN A 45 16.78 -37.32 10.67
N THR A 46 17.90 -37.92 10.28
CA THR A 46 18.26 -38.21 8.91
C THR A 46 17.27 -39.24 8.34
N ALA A 47 16.19 -38.78 7.75
CA ALA A 47 15.35 -39.57 6.86
C ALA A 47 15.77 -39.31 5.43
N ALA A 48 16.20 -40.37 4.73
CA ALA A 48 16.63 -40.35 3.35
C ALA A 48 15.55 -39.76 2.43
N PRO A 49 15.91 -38.99 1.39
CA PRO A 49 14.96 -38.57 0.37
C PRO A 49 14.58 -39.79 -0.48
N SER A 50 13.37 -40.32 -0.27
CA SER A 50 12.76 -41.24 -1.22
C SER A 50 12.58 -40.49 -2.54
N LYS A 51 13.31 -40.94 -3.56
CA LYS A 51 13.06 -40.55 -4.97
C LYS A 51 11.67 -41.06 -5.34
N VAL A 52 10.65 -40.23 -5.14
CA VAL A 52 9.36 -40.41 -5.80
C VAL A 52 9.54 -39.87 -7.22
N LEU A 53 9.90 -40.79 -8.11
CA LEU A 53 9.90 -40.60 -9.56
C LEU A 53 8.45 -40.41 -9.98
N PHE A 54 8.00 -39.15 -10.02
CA PHE A 54 6.72 -38.79 -10.63
C PHE A 54 6.82 -39.03 -12.13
N ASP A 55 6.25 -40.15 -12.58
CA ASP A 55 6.07 -40.42 -14.00
C ASP A 55 4.93 -39.55 -14.55
N LEU A 56 5.31 -38.52 -15.31
CA LEU A 56 4.39 -37.55 -15.92
C LEU A 56 3.68 -38.10 -17.17
N ASN A 57 3.92 -39.35 -17.57
CA ASN A 57 3.27 -39.97 -18.73
C ASN A 57 2.02 -40.79 -18.40
N SER A 58 1.60 -40.85 -17.14
CA SER A 58 0.37 -41.53 -16.76
C SER A 58 -0.84 -40.59 -16.90
N SER A 59 -1.26 -40.33 -18.14
CA SER A 59 -2.58 -39.78 -18.41
C SER A 59 -3.64 -40.79 -17.94
N PRO A 60 -4.62 -40.40 -17.11
CA PRO A 60 -5.73 -41.30 -16.80
C PRO A 60 -6.51 -41.59 -18.10
N PRO A 61 -7.01 -42.83 -18.29
CA PRO A 61 -7.86 -43.15 -19.43
C PRO A 61 -9.11 -42.28 -19.36
N ILE A 62 -9.35 -41.51 -20.43
CA ILE A 62 -10.57 -40.74 -20.63
C ILE A 62 -11.71 -41.77 -20.74
N SER A 63 -12.56 -41.83 -19.71
CA SER A 63 -13.80 -42.60 -19.77
C SER A 63 -14.71 -42.03 -20.87
N PRO A 64 -15.45 -42.89 -21.60
CA PRO A 64 -16.27 -42.45 -22.72
C PRO A 64 -17.37 -41.50 -22.23
N VAL A 65 -17.45 -40.35 -22.90
CA VAL A 65 -18.51 -39.36 -22.73
C VAL A 65 -19.81 -39.97 -23.23
N GLU A 66 -20.66 -40.42 -22.32
CA GLU A 66 -22.06 -40.75 -22.63
C GLU A 66 -22.80 -39.44 -22.93
N ASN A 67 -23.32 -39.35 -24.15
CA ASN A 67 -24.23 -38.29 -24.60
C ASN A 67 -25.50 -38.33 -23.74
N ILE A 68 -25.55 -37.50 -22.71
CA ILE A 68 -26.81 -37.17 -22.02
C ILE A 68 -27.48 -36.08 -22.86
N ALA A 69 -28.56 -36.46 -23.51
CA ALA A 69 -29.46 -35.56 -24.22
C ALA A 69 -29.85 -34.39 -23.30
N GLU A 70 -29.62 -33.17 -23.77
CA GLU A 70 -30.07 -31.97 -23.10
C GLU A 70 -31.60 -31.90 -23.13
N PRO A 71 -32.31 -31.85 -21.99
CA PRO A 71 -33.69 -31.43 -21.98
C PRO A 71 -33.73 -29.92 -22.23
N THR A 72 -34.30 -29.54 -23.37
CA THR A 72 -34.71 -28.18 -23.71
C THR A 72 -35.72 -27.67 -22.69
N MET A 73 -35.23 -27.08 -21.60
CA MET A 73 -36.07 -26.38 -20.63
C MET A 73 -36.34 -24.97 -21.15
N ASN A 74 -37.61 -24.76 -21.50
CA ASN A 74 -38.24 -23.50 -21.88
C ASN A 74 -37.74 -22.30 -21.03
N LEU A 75 -37.09 -21.35 -21.69
CA LEU A 75 -37.01 -19.96 -21.24
C LEU A 75 -38.33 -19.30 -21.59
N ASN A 76 -39.34 -19.39 -20.71
CA ASN A 76 -40.41 -18.40 -20.54
C ASN A 76 -41.28 -18.86 -19.36
N GLU A 77 -41.76 -17.89 -18.56
CA GLU A 77 -42.66 -18.10 -17.40
C GLU A 77 -42.04 -18.61 -16.10
N ALA A 78 -41.20 -17.78 -15.50
CA ALA A 78 -41.37 -17.49 -14.08
C ALA A 78 -41.03 -16.02 -13.86
N ALA A 79 -42.07 -15.18 -13.87
CA ALA A 79 -42.01 -13.87 -13.25
C ALA A 79 -41.59 -14.09 -11.78
N ALA A 80 -40.29 -13.99 -11.55
CA ALA A 80 -39.71 -14.03 -10.22
C ALA A 80 -40.27 -12.83 -9.48
N VAL A 81 -41.25 -13.13 -8.63
CA VAL A 81 -41.69 -12.31 -7.51
C VAL A 81 -40.42 -11.91 -6.77
N THR A 82 -39.97 -10.68 -7.05
CA THR A 82 -38.81 -10.04 -6.43
C THR A 82 -39.17 -9.78 -4.99
N SER A 83 -39.06 -10.82 -4.18
CA SER A 83 -39.08 -10.73 -2.73
C SER A 83 -38.06 -9.65 -2.34
N PRO A 84 -38.45 -8.58 -1.60
CA PRO A 84 -37.50 -7.56 -1.18
C PRO A 84 -36.40 -8.26 -0.39
N ALA A 85 -35.17 -8.22 -0.93
CA ALA A 85 -34.03 -8.88 -0.35
C ALA A 85 -33.95 -8.53 1.14
N LYS A 86 -34.25 -9.51 2.01
CA LYS A 86 -34.16 -9.36 3.46
C LYS A 86 -32.77 -8.81 3.77
N LYS A 87 -32.71 -7.52 4.14
CA LYS A 87 -31.49 -6.88 4.64
C LYS A 87 -31.01 -7.74 5.80
N GLY A 88 -29.97 -8.53 5.57
CA GLY A 88 -29.35 -9.31 6.63
C GLY A 88 -28.99 -8.37 7.79
N ARG A 89 -29.08 -8.89 9.02
CA ARG A 89 -28.88 -8.14 10.29
C ARG A 89 -27.62 -7.27 10.35
N ASN A 90 -26.68 -7.46 9.43
CA ASN A 90 -25.54 -6.58 9.21
C ASN A 90 -25.65 -6.04 7.78
N GLY A 91 -25.86 -4.75 7.59
CA GLY A 91 -26.05 -4.07 6.28
C GLY A 91 -24.86 -4.14 5.30
N ARG A 92 -24.06 -5.21 5.34
CA ARG A 92 -23.04 -5.54 4.37
C ARG A 92 -23.70 -6.04 3.10
N LYS A 93 -23.34 -5.45 1.96
CA LYS A 93 -23.71 -5.96 0.64
C LYS A 93 -23.27 -7.43 0.55
N ARG A 94 -24.20 -8.33 0.24
CA ARG A 94 -23.88 -9.71 -0.08
C ARG A 94 -23.28 -9.69 -1.49
N PHE A 95 -22.00 -10.03 -1.59
CA PHE A 95 -21.34 -10.22 -2.89
C PHE A 95 -21.63 -11.64 -3.37
N LEU A 96 -21.98 -11.80 -4.64
CA LEU A 96 -22.28 -13.10 -5.24
C LEU A 96 -20.98 -13.87 -5.50
N SER A 97 -19.88 -13.16 -5.77
CA SER A 97 -18.57 -13.77 -6.00
C SER A 97 -17.44 -13.15 -5.16
N GLY A 98 -16.36 -13.91 -4.99
CA GLY A 98 -15.14 -13.41 -4.35
C GLY A 98 -14.47 -12.28 -5.15
N GLU A 99 -14.61 -12.26 -6.46
CA GLU A 99 -14.06 -11.21 -7.34
C GLU A 99 -14.81 -9.88 -7.19
N GLU A 100 -16.14 -9.93 -7.13
CA GLU A 100 -16.97 -8.76 -6.86
C GLU A 100 -16.59 -8.10 -5.53
N ARG A 101 -16.34 -8.93 -4.51
CA ARG A 101 -15.88 -8.45 -3.20
C ARG A 101 -14.52 -7.75 -3.30
N ARG A 102 -13.54 -8.36 -3.98
CA ARG A 102 -12.21 -7.75 -4.18
C ARG A 102 -12.31 -6.41 -4.92
N LYS A 103 -13.15 -6.33 -5.95
CA LYS A 103 -13.38 -5.10 -6.71
C LYS A 103 -14.01 -4.01 -5.83
N TYR A 104 -15.04 -4.36 -5.07
CA TYR A 104 -15.67 -3.44 -4.12
C TYR A 104 -14.69 -2.91 -3.07
N ASP A 105 -13.90 -3.79 -2.46
CA ASP A 105 -12.92 -3.39 -1.46
C ASP A 105 -11.86 -2.47 -2.08
N SER A 106 -11.35 -2.82 -3.27
CA SER A 106 -10.41 -1.98 -4.02
C SER A 106 -10.98 -0.58 -4.31
N ASP A 107 -12.22 -0.51 -4.79
CA ASP A 107 -12.90 0.76 -5.06
C ASP A 107 -13.17 1.57 -3.79
N TYR A 108 -13.57 0.90 -2.72
CA TYR A 108 -13.79 1.52 -1.41
C TYR A 108 -12.50 2.16 -0.90
N TYR A 109 -11.38 1.44 -0.91
CA TYR A 109 -10.09 1.97 -0.46
C TYR A 109 -9.59 3.08 -1.38
N ARG A 110 -9.80 2.96 -2.70
CA ARG A 110 -9.45 3.99 -3.68
C ARG A 110 -10.21 5.28 -3.43
N ASN A 111 -11.53 5.21 -3.25
CA ASN A 111 -12.37 6.38 -2.99
C ASN A 111 -12.07 7.00 -1.62
N ARG A 112 -11.82 6.19 -0.61
CA ARG A 112 -11.37 6.65 0.71
C ARG A 112 -9.98 7.31 0.65
N ALA A 113 -9.09 6.85 -0.22
CA ALA A 113 -7.79 7.50 -0.42
C ALA A 113 -7.95 8.88 -1.12
N LYS A 114 -8.89 8.99 -2.06
CA LYS A 114 -9.18 10.24 -2.79
C LYS A 114 -9.67 11.37 -1.87
N SER A 115 -10.39 11.09 -0.80
CA SER A 115 -10.87 12.14 0.11
C SER A 115 -9.73 12.83 0.89
N PHE A 116 -8.58 12.17 1.06
CA PHE A 116 -7.43 12.72 1.80
C PHE A 116 -6.33 13.32 0.91
N THR A 117 -6.61 13.49 -0.39
CA THR A 117 -5.76 14.26 -1.32
C THR A 117 -5.82 15.76 -1.03
N LYS A 118 -5.00 16.57 -1.69
CA LYS A 118 -5.05 18.05 -1.55
C LYS A 118 -6.43 18.57 -1.97
N GLU A 119 -6.88 18.19 -3.16
CA GLU A 119 -8.22 18.53 -3.68
C GLU A 119 -9.35 18.04 -2.76
N GLY A 120 -9.23 16.82 -2.21
CA GLY A 120 -10.24 16.28 -1.29
C GLY A 120 -10.34 17.07 0.01
N ILE A 121 -9.21 17.54 0.53
CA ILE A 121 -9.16 18.41 1.72
C ILE A 121 -9.73 19.79 1.41
N GLU A 122 -9.42 20.36 0.24
CA GLU A 122 -9.97 21.66 -0.18
C GLU A 122 -11.49 21.60 -0.31
N LYS A 123 -12.01 20.54 -0.95
CA LYS A 123 -13.46 20.29 -1.01
C LYS A 123 -14.07 20.18 0.38
N ALA A 124 -13.43 19.43 1.28
CA ALA A 124 -13.92 19.28 2.66
C ALA A 124 -13.88 20.59 3.45
N LYS A 125 -12.88 21.46 3.21
CA LYS A 125 -12.81 22.80 3.82
C LYS A 125 -13.92 23.73 3.31
N ALA A 126 -14.33 23.58 2.04
CA ALA A 126 -15.42 24.35 1.46
C ALA A 126 -16.79 23.92 2.01
N THR A 127 -16.97 22.62 2.30
CA THR A 127 -18.27 22.07 2.71
C THR A 127 -18.45 21.95 4.23
N LEU A 128 -17.41 21.56 4.98
CA LEU A 128 -17.47 21.33 6.42
C LEU A 128 -16.93 22.54 7.20
N LYS A 129 -17.50 22.81 8.38
CA LYS A 129 -17.07 23.90 9.28
C LYS A 129 -16.93 23.41 10.72
N GLY A 130 -16.23 24.18 11.56
CA GLY A 130 -16.14 23.92 13.00
C GLY A 130 -15.52 22.58 13.38
N SER A 131 -16.18 21.85 14.30
CA SER A 131 -15.70 20.59 14.87
C SER A 131 -15.61 19.46 13.84
N GLU A 132 -16.54 19.38 12.90
CA GLU A 132 -16.54 18.35 11.85
C GLU A 132 -15.32 18.45 10.93
N LEU A 133 -14.97 19.68 10.55
CA LEU A 133 -13.77 19.94 9.77
C LEU A 133 -12.51 19.51 10.53
N ASN A 134 -12.42 19.83 11.82
CA ASN A 134 -11.28 19.44 12.66
C ASN A 134 -11.14 17.92 12.76
N ILE A 135 -12.25 17.19 12.94
CA ILE A 135 -12.27 15.72 12.95
C ILE A 135 -11.79 15.16 11.61
N PHE A 136 -12.26 15.74 10.49
CA PHE A 136 -11.85 15.33 9.15
C PHE A 136 -10.35 15.55 8.92
N LEU A 137 -9.82 16.72 9.30
CA LEU A 137 -8.40 17.05 9.16
C LEU A 137 -7.52 16.13 10.04
N ALA A 138 -7.94 15.84 11.27
CA ALA A 138 -7.25 14.88 12.14
C ALA A 138 -7.21 13.47 11.51
N ARG A 139 -8.33 13.04 10.90
CA ARG A 139 -8.40 11.77 10.16
C ARG A 139 -7.47 11.76 8.95
N ALA A 140 -7.40 12.86 8.20
CA ALA A 140 -6.49 13.02 7.07
C ALA A 140 -5.02 12.92 7.51
N LYS A 141 -4.65 13.56 8.63
CA LYS A 141 -3.30 13.48 9.20
C LYS A 141 -2.94 12.04 9.62
N ARG A 142 -3.84 11.33 10.29
CA ARG A 142 -3.66 9.91 10.64
C ARG A 142 -3.52 9.02 9.40
N TYR A 143 -4.30 9.26 8.36
CA TYR A 143 -4.20 8.52 7.11
C TYR A 143 -2.81 8.71 6.46
N ARG A 144 -2.35 9.97 6.35
CA ARG A 144 -1.04 10.28 5.76
C ARG A 144 0.13 9.67 6.54
N SER A 145 0.14 9.81 7.86
CA SER A 145 1.17 9.20 8.71
C SER A 145 1.20 7.67 8.57
N THR A 146 0.04 7.01 8.61
CA THR A 146 -0.06 5.56 8.40
C THR A 146 0.46 5.16 7.02
N LYS A 147 0.05 5.87 5.97
CA LYS A 147 0.50 5.60 4.59
C LYS A 147 2.02 5.76 4.46
N ASN A 148 2.58 6.86 4.98
CA ASN A 148 4.02 7.10 4.95
C ASN A 148 4.80 6.01 5.68
N ARG A 149 4.31 5.55 6.84
CA ARG A 149 4.93 4.45 7.59
C ARG A 149 4.96 3.15 6.78
N ILE A 150 3.84 2.80 6.17
CA ILE A 150 3.71 1.60 5.34
C ILE A 150 4.63 1.69 4.11
N GLU A 151 4.61 2.83 3.40
CA GLU A 151 5.50 3.03 2.25
C GLU A 151 6.98 2.97 2.64
N SER A 152 7.35 3.56 3.78
CA SER A 152 8.73 3.51 4.29
C SER A 152 9.16 2.08 4.58
N LYS A 153 8.30 1.28 5.23
CA LYS A 153 8.53 -0.16 5.45
C LYS A 153 8.78 -0.89 4.13
N TYR A 154 7.90 -0.72 3.14
CA TYR A 154 8.05 -1.36 1.83
C TYR A 154 9.30 -0.90 1.07
N ARG A 155 9.69 0.38 1.18
CA ARG A 155 10.94 0.88 0.60
C ARG A 155 12.16 0.22 1.25
N LYS A 156 12.15 0.08 2.58
CA LYS A 156 13.22 -0.61 3.33
C LYS A 156 13.32 -2.08 2.94
N GLU A 157 12.20 -2.80 2.90
CA GLU A 157 12.15 -4.21 2.47
C GLU A 157 12.65 -4.39 1.04
N ARG A 158 12.24 -3.51 0.11
CA ARG A 158 12.76 -3.53 -1.27
C ARG A 158 14.25 -3.26 -1.31
N SER A 159 14.74 -2.29 -0.56
CA SER A 159 16.18 -1.99 -0.48
C SER A 159 16.97 -3.17 0.06
N ASN A 160 16.47 -3.85 1.09
CA ASN A 160 17.10 -5.04 1.65
C ASN A 160 17.18 -6.18 0.63
N ARG A 161 16.10 -6.46 -0.12
CA ARG A 161 16.12 -7.46 -1.20
C ARG A 161 17.12 -7.12 -2.31
N PHE A 162 17.24 -5.84 -2.65
CA PHE A 162 18.24 -5.38 -3.62
C PHE A 162 19.67 -5.65 -3.13
N LYS A 163 19.97 -5.31 -1.87
CA LYS A 163 21.28 -5.56 -1.24
C LYS A 163 21.60 -7.04 -1.12
N ALA A 164 20.60 -7.87 -0.84
CA ALA A 164 20.74 -9.32 -0.72
C ALA A 164 20.81 -10.05 -2.09
N GLY A 165 20.64 -9.35 -3.21
CA GLY A 165 20.57 -9.99 -4.54
C GLY A 165 19.28 -10.79 -4.79
N THR A 166 18.29 -10.73 -3.90
CA THR A 166 17.02 -11.48 -3.98
C THR A 166 15.92 -10.67 -4.70
N GLN A 167 16.27 -10.08 -5.84
CA GLN A 167 15.34 -9.28 -6.64
C GLN A 167 14.36 -10.18 -7.40
N THR A 168 13.09 -9.77 -7.45
CA THR A 168 12.07 -10.49 -8.23
C THR A 168 11.87 -9.83 -9.59
N LEU A 169 11.37 -10.57 -10.59
CA LEU A 169 10.99 -10.02 -11.90
C LEU A 169 10.00 -8.84 -11.78
N ASN A 170 9.13 -8.85 -10.77
CA ASN A 170 8.20 -7.76 -10.50
C ASN A 170 8.92 -6.49 -10.02
N ASP A 171 10.01 -6.61 -9.26
CA ASP A 171 10.81 -5.46 -8.83
C ASP A 171 11.53 -4.81 -10.02
N GLU A 172 12.07 -5.63 -10.93
CA GLU A 172 12.67 -5.15 -12.19
C GLU A 172 11.63 -4.49 -13.10
N HIS A 173 10.47 -5.11 -13.30
CA HIS A 173 9.38 -4.54 -14.07
C HIS A 173 8.93 -3.19 -13.51
N LYS A 174 8.75 -3.07 -12.18
CA LYS A 174 8.41 -1.79 -11.53
C LYS A 174 9.50 -0.75 -11.74
N ARG A 175 10.78 -1.13 -11.69
CA ARG A 175 11.92 -0.24 -11.94
C ARG A 175 11.92 0.24 -13.40
N HIS A 176 11.66 -0.66 -14.34
CA HIS A 176 11.52 -0.33 -15.76
C HIS A 176 10.38 0.66 -16.01
N MET A 177 9.19 0.38 -15.48
CA MET A 177 8.04 1.30 -15.58
C MET A 177 8.33 2.67 -14.94
N ALA A 178 9.05 2.72 -13.82
CA ALA A 178 9.45 3.99 -13.20
C ALA A 178 10.44 4.78 -14.07
N ARG A 179 11.37 4.10 -14.74
CA ARG A 179 12.30 4.74 -15.70
C ARG A 179 11.54 5.30 -16.90
N GLN A 180 10.62 4.54 -17.48
CA GLN A 180 9.79 4.99 -18.60
C GLN A 180 8.97 6.23 -18.24
N ARG A 181 8.28 6.23 -17.08
CA ARG A 181 7.54 7.41 -16.61
C ARG A 181 8.42 8.64 -16.42
N THR A 182 9.65 8.44 -15.94
CA THR A 182 10.61 9.55 -15.77
C THR A 182 11.07 10.11 -17.12
N GLN A 183 11.34 9.23 -18.09
CA GLN A 183 11.68 9.64 -19.45
C GLN A 183 10.53 10.38 -20.13
N GLU A 184 9.31 9.88 -20.00
CA GLU A 184 8.10 10.51 -20.52
C GLU A 184 7.87 11.89 -19.88
N ALA A 185 7.99 12.01 -18.56
CA ALA A 185 7.87 13.30 -17.87
C ALA A 185 8.95 14.30 -18.34
N ARG A 186 10.16 13.85 -18.62
CA ARG A 186 11.23 14.68 -19.20
C ARG A 186 10.88 15.13 -20.62
N LYS A 187 10.40 14.22 -21.48
CA LYS A 187 9.95 14.55 -22.84
C LYS A 187 8.80 15.56 -22.82
N ASN A 188 7.82 15.37 -21.95
CA ASN A 188 6.69 16.30 -21.81
C ASN A 188 7.15 17.68 -21.33
N ARG A 189 8.08 17.75 -20.38
CA ARG A 189 8.69 19.04 -19.96
C ARG A 189 9.44 19.72 -21.09
N ALA A 190 10.19 18.96 -21.90
CA ALA A 190 10.90 19.52 -23.05
C ALA A 190 9.93 20.08 -24.10
N ARG A 191 8.80 19.40 -24.37
CA ARG A 191 7.74 19.90 -25.26
C ARG A 191 7.10 21.19 -24.73
N MET A 192 6.74 21.23 -23.44
CA MET A 192 6.18 22.43 -22.84
C MET A 192 7.15 23.62 -22.84
N ALA A 193 8.47 23.35 -22.84
CA ALA A 193 9.49 24.40 -22.92
C ALA A 193 9.75 24.87 -24.35
N SER A 194 9.47 24.07 -25.38
CA SER A 194 9.58 24.49 -26.78
C SER A 194 8.40 25.33 -27.27
N ASP A 195 7.26 25.24 -26.58
CA ASP A 195 6.03 25.97 -26.91
C ASP A 195 5.98 27.39 -26.29
N GLN A 196 7.02 27.78 -25.55
CA GLN A 196 7.19 29.10 -24.93
C GLN A 196 8.19 29.95 -25.71
#